data_AF-A0A0B5I413-F1
#
_entry.id   AF-A0A0B5I413-F1
#
_cell.length_a   1.000
_cell.length_b   1.000
_cell.length_c   1.000
_cell.angle_alpha   90.00
_cell.angle_beta   90.00
_cell.angle_gamma   90.00
#
_symmetry.space_group_name_H-M   'P 1'
#
loop_
_entity.id
_entity.type
_entity.pdbx_description
1 polymer ?
#
loop_
_entity_poly.entity_id
_entity_poly.type
_entity_poly.pdbx_seq_one_letter_code
_entity_poly.pdbx_strand_id
1 'polypeptide(L)'
;MSKKEFFKEPGIENILEGKINVVKPGSLINVIESLKPNQAFIINYPIIPEKSPQKIPYTSLEDEGELWQRFLKRGRCLDLNNNKTTLEELIKNGKRPLDMRRKIFDNLKIDEYEVAAYGYWGIRKNQHRRIHLVDCIKGARLFAYSELNKDEKEKIAIRKYDLIKNDDGGIGMGADILMEIPSEQINKDPYDITLRSAPVLDDKDKYAIIFDFDADHVCRFRVSRASGAYKGREPLLDFHIVAAYLEFAHHELKVNKNIIPLEQCPFAIPTQKTVDFYNKLNRNTAIQYIDRDKKVRRALTRAEKEILLWRFVEKYGHDETFYATKKLKNYKWN
;
A
#
# COMPACT_ATOMS: atom_id res chain seq x y z
N MET A 1 -15.65 5.51 17.04
CA MET A 1 -14.36 5.63 17.76
C MET A 1 -13.52 6.65 17.03
N SER A 2 -12.89 7.59 17.75
CA SER A 2 -12.13 8.68 17.12
C SER A 2 -10.73 8.21 16.68
N LYS A 3 -10.25 8.73 15.54
CA LYS A 3 -8.86 8.55 15.12
C LYS A 3 -7.94 9.54 15.83
N LYS A 4 -6.68 9.15 16.03
CA LYS A 4 -5.64 10.08 16.49
C LYS A 4 -5.46 11.18 15.44
N GLU A 5 -5.13 12.39 15.89
CA GLU A 5 -5.00 13.56 15.00
C GLU A 5 -3.98 13.32 13.88
N PHE A 6 -2.88 12.62 14.18
CA PHE A 6 -1.85 12.25 13.21
C PHE A 6 -2.37 11.39 12.04
N PHE A 7 -3.50 10.70 12.18
CA PHE A 7 -4.09 9.84 11.13
C PHE A 7 -5.44 10.34 10.61
N LYS A 8 -5.93 11.47 11.12
CA LYS A 8 -7.24 12.00 10.77
C LYS A 8 -7.22 12.51 9.32
N GLU A 9 -8.15 12.00 8.53
CA GLU A 9 -8.43 12.53 7.18
C GLU A 9 -9.52 13.61 7.32
N PRO A 10 -9.44 14.73 6.58
CA PRO A 10 -10.44 15.78 6.66
C PRO A 10 -11.78 15.31 6.08
N GLY A 11 -12.88 15.76 6.67
CA GLY A 11 -14.21 15.63 6.07
C GLY A 11 -14.36 16.52 4.84
N ILE A 12 -15.40 16.29 4.05
CA ILE A 12 -15.68 17.08 2.84
C ILE A 12 -15.84 18.58 3.13
N GLU A 13 -16.40 18.92 4.29
CA GLU A 13 -16.54 20.31 4.76
C GLU A 13 -15.16 20.98 4.84
N ASN A 14 -14.20 20.38 5.55
CA ASN A 14 -12.83 20.88 5.67
C ASN A 14 -12.05 20.92 4.34
N ILE A 15 -12.42 20.07 3.36
CA ILE A 15 -11.81 20.09 2.04
C ILE A 15 -12.24 21.33 1.26
N LEU A 16 -13.48 21.82 1.47
CA LEU A 16 -14.09 22.88 0.67
C LEU A 16 -14.18 24.24 1.37
N GLU A 17 -14.30 24.25 2.70
CA GLU A 17 -14.51 25.45 3.48
C GLU A 17 -13.36 26.45 3.32
N GLY A 18 -13.70 27.68 2.95
CA GLY A 18 -12.73 28.76 2.74
C GLY A 18 -11.78 28.58 1.56
N LYS A 19 -11.95 27.54 0.72
CA LYS A 19 -11.05 27.26 -0.41
C LYS A 19 -11.59 27.72 -1.75
N ILE A 20 -10.69 28.18 -2.61
CA ILE A 20 -10.99 28.58 -3.98
C ILE A 20 -11.07 27.33 -4.85
N ASN A 21 -12.22 27.09 -5.48
CA ASN A 21 -12.35 26.00 -6.45
C ASN A 21 -11.56 26.33 -7.72
N VAL A 22 -10.60 25.48 -8.06
CA VAL A 22 -9.76 25.62 -9.24
C VAL A 22 -10.42 24.90 -10.40
N VAL A 23 -10.70 25.62 -11.48
CA VAL A 23 -11.11 25.02 -12.76
C VAL A 23 -9.97 25.24 -13.74
N LYS A 24 -9.18 24.20 -13.99
CA LYS A 24 -8.06 24.25 -14.93
C LYS A 24 -8.19 23.15 -15.98
N PRO A 25 -8.05 23.47 -17.27
CA PRO A 25 -7.83 22.45 -18.28
C PRO A 25 -6.46 21.79 -18.07
N GLY A 26 -6.36 20.48 -18.32
CA GLY A 26 -5.10 19.74 -18.23
C GLY A 26 -5.27 18.35 -17.62
N SER A 27 -4.17 17.62 -17.48
CA SER A 27 -4.18 16.32 -16.82
C SER A 27 -4.56 16.48 -15.34
N LEU A 28 -5.36 15.55 -14.81
CA LEU A 28 -5.75 15.53 -13.39
C LEU A 28 -4.54 15.67 -12.47
N ILE A 29 -3.46 14.96 -12.80
CA ILE A 29 -2.23 14.94 -12.02
C ILE A 29 -1.60 16.33 -11.94
N ASN A 30 -1.52 17.05 -13.07
CA ASN A 30 -0.97 18.41 -13.10
C ASN A 30 -1.83 19.39 -12.29
N VAL A 31 -3.16 19.28 -12.40
CA VAL A 31 -4.07 20.15 -11.65
C VAL A 31 -3.90 19.92 -10.16
N ILE A 32 -4.01 18.66 -9.70
CA ILE A 32 -3.90 18.27 -8.29
C ILE A 32 -2.54 18.66 -7.73
N GLU A 33 -1.45 18.37 -8.43
CA GLU A 33 -0.09 18.71 -7.99
C GLU A 33 0.10 20.24 -7.85
N SER A 34 -0.58 21.04 -8.67
CA SER A 34 -0.50 22.51 -8.61
C SER A 34 -1.33 23.15 -7.50
N LEU A 35 -2.16 22.38 -6.77
CA LEU A 35 -3.05 22.92 -5.75
C LEU A 35 -2.27 23.51 -4.58
N LYS A 36 -2.62 24.75 -4.24
CA LYS A 36 -2.18 25.44 -3.01
C LYS A 36 -3.07 25.04 -1.82
N PRO A 37 -2.62 25.26 -0.56
CA PRO A 37 -3.39 24.89 0.62
C PRO A 37 -4.82 25.48 0.67
N ASN A 38 -5.00 26.71 0.18
CA ASN A 38 -6.27 27.42 0.11
C ASN A 38 -7.09 27.14 -1.17
N GLN A 39 -6.72 26.13 -1.95
CA GLN A 39 -7.41 25.75 -3.18
C GLN A 39 -8.03 24.37 -3.05
N ALA A 40 -9.16 24.17 -3.72
CA ALA A 40 -9.79 22.87 -3.87
C ALA A 40 -9.99 22.56 -5.36
N PHE A 41 -10.01 21.28 -5.70
CA PHE A 41 -10.37 20.81 -7.03
C PHE A 41 -11.51 19.80 -6.93
N ILE A 42 -12.57 20.06 -7.67
CA ILE A 42 -13.75 19.21 -7.72
C ILE A 42 -13.76 18.45 -9.04
N ILE A 43 -13.55 17.14 -8.95
CA ILE A 43 -13.64 16.22 -10.08
C ILE A 43 -15.11 15.90 -10.32
N ASN A 44 -15.60 16.13 -11.53
CA ASN A 44 -17.01 16.01 -11.91
C ASN A 44 -17.28 14.86 -12.90
N TYR A 45 -16.39 13.87 -12.93
CA TYR A 45 -16.53 12.67 -13.75
C TYR A 45 -16.04 11.42 -12.99
N PRO A 46 -16.51 10.21 -13.36
CA PRO A 46 -16.07 8.97 -12.74
C PRO A 46 -14.56 8.72 -12.96
N ILE A 47 -13.84 8.40 -11.88
CA ILE A 47 -12.41 8.02 -11.95
C ILE A 47 -12.26 6.51 -12.07
N ILE A 48 -13.15 5.74 -11.41
CA ILE A 48 -13.11 4.28 -11.45
C ILE A 48 -13.70 3.82 -12.78
N PRO A 49 -13.01 2.95 -13.55
CA PRO A 49 -13.55 2.37 -14.78
C PRO A 49 -14.87 1.64 -14.56
N GLU A 50 -15.67 1.49 -15.61
CA GLU A 50 -16.96 0.78 -15.51
C GLU A 50 -16.79 -0.75 -15.43
N LYS A 51 -15.68 -1.28 -15.98
CA LYS A 51 -15.41 -2.71 -16.08
C LYS A 51 -13.92 -3.01 -15.94
N SER A 52 -13.63 -4.25 -15.56
CA SER A 52 -12.28 -4.81 -15.49
C SER A 52 -11.71 -5.17 -16.87
N PRO A 53 -10.38 -5.44 -16.96
CA PRO A 53 -9.77 -5.96 -18.19
C PRO A 53 -10.44 -7.24 -18.71
N GLN A 54 -11.00 -8.07 -17.81
CA GLN A 54 -11.76 -9.27 -18.15
C GLN A 54 -13.20 -8.96 -18.60
N LYS A 55 -13.53 -7.68 -18.84
CA LYS A 55 -14.86 -7.17 -19.20
C LYS A 55 -15.94 -7.45 -18.15
N ILE A 56 -15.56 -7.81 -16.93
CA ILE A 56 -16.49 -7.98 -15.81
C ILE A 56 -16.82 -6.57 -15.31
N PRO A 57 -18.10 -6.14 -15.33
CA PRO A 57 -18.51 -4.86 -14.78
C PRO A 57 -18.14 -4.76 -13.30
N TYR A 58 -17.72 -3.57 -12.87
CA TYR A 58 -17.59 -3.29 -11.45
C TYR A 58 -18.95 -2.98 -10.79
N THR A 59 -20.03 -2.97 -11.58
CA THR A 59 -21.38 -2.67 -11.12
C THR A 59 -21.97 -3.79 -10.26
N SER A 60 -22.54 -3.40 -9.14
CA SER A 60 -23.72 -4.02 -8.54
C SER A 60 -24.93 -3.17 -8.96
N LEU A 61 -26.13 -3.77 -8.96
CA LEU A 61 -27.39 -3.02 -8.91
C LEU A 61 -27.56 -2.24 -7.58
N GLU A 62 -26.54 -2.25 -6.71
CA GLU A 62 -26.58 -1.90 -5.29
C GLU A 62 -25.33 -1.06 -4.95
N ASP A 63 -25.54 0.24 -4.69
CA ASP A 63 -24.67 1.24 -4.05
C ASP A 63 -23.21 1.50 -4.57
N GLU A 64 -22.85 2.79 -4.72
CA GLU A 64 -21.48 3.27 -5.04
C GLU A 64 -20.38 2.70 -4.10
N GLY A 65 -20.76 2.28 -2.89
CA GLY A 65 -19.87 1.71 -1.89
C GLY A 65 -19.25 0.35 -2.27
N GLU A 66 -19.83 -0.38 -3.22
CA GLU A 66 -19.28 -1.66 -3.68
C GLU A 66 -18.27 -1.50 -4.81
N LEU A 67 -18.41 -0.45 -5.63
CA LEU A 67 -17.62 -0.24 -6.85
C LEU A 67 -16.12 -0.17 -6.54
N TRP A 68 -15.74 0.66 -5.56
CA TRP A 68 -14.34 0.86 -5.19
C TRP A 68 -13.71 -0.40 -4.60
N GLN A 69 -14.46 -1.22 -3.86
CA GLN A 69 -13.97 -2.48 -3.31
C GLN A 69 -13.72 -3.52 -4.41
N ARG A 70 -14.65 -3.61 -5.37
CA ARG A 70 -14.53 -4.52 -6.53
C ARG A 70 -13.35 -4.12 -7.42
N PHE A 71 -13.13 -2.82 -7.63
CA PHE A 71 -11.94 -2.34 -8.36
C PHE A 71 -10.65 -2.73 -7.65
N LEU A 72 -10.49 -2.46 -6.35
CA LEU A 72 -9.27 -2.82 -5.63
C LEU A 72 -8.99 -4.34 -5.68
N LYS A 73 -10.06 -5.15 -5.62
CA LYS A 73 -9.96 -6.62 -5.68
C LYS A 73 -9.65 -7.17 -7.07
N ARG A 74 -10.29 -6.63 -8.13
CA ARG A 74 -10.30 -7.25 -9.48
C ARG A 74 -9.64 -6.39 -10.57
N GLY A 75 -9.26 -5.15 -10.25
CA GLY A 75 -8.54 -4.28 -11.16
C GLY A 75 -7.19 -4.84 -11.55
N ARG A 76 -6.64 -4.29 -12.64
CA ARG A 76 -5.34 -4.71 -13.17
C ARG A 76 -4.29 -4.68 -12.07
N CYS A 77 -3.54 -5.76 -11.96
CA CYS A 77 -2.40 -5.90 -11.05
C CYS A 77 -1.13 -6.00 -11.89
N LEU A 78 -0.10 -5.23 -11.53
CA LEU A 78 1.21 -5.31 -12.15
C LEU A 78 2.06 -6.32 -11.39
N ASP A 79 2.28 -7.50 -11.96
CA ASP A 79 2.96 -8.57 -11.26
C ASP A 79 4.48 -8.50 -11.44
N LEU A 80 5.22 -8.65 -10.34
CA LEU A 80 6.68 -8.70 -10.33
C LEU A 80 7.19 -10.03 -10.93
N ASN A 81 6.47 -11.12 -10.72
CA ASN A 81 6.73 -12.45 -11.28
C ASN A 81 5.39 -13.08 -11.77
N ASN A 82 5.39 -14.33 -12.20
CA ASN A 82 4.16 -15.00 -12.62
C ASN A 82 3.99 -16.35 -11.89
N ASN A 83 2.81 -16.96 -12.03
CA ASN A 83 2.45 -18.23 -11.40
C ASN A 83 3.23 -19.45 -11.93
N LYS A 84 4.11 -19.28 -12.91
CA LYS A 84 5.01 -20.32 -13.45
C LYS A 84 6.47 -20.08 -13.07
N THR A 85 6.79 -18.96 -12.41
CA THR A 85 8.16 -18.65 -12.00
C THR A 85 8.64 -19.69 -11.00
N THR A 86 9.80 -20.28 -11.26
CA THR A 86 10.38 -21.31 -10.37
C THR A 86 11.37 -20.72 -9.36
N LEU A 87 11.69 -21.52 -8.34
CA LEU A 87 12.73 -21.21 -7.35
C LEU A 87 14.08 -20.98 -8.04
N GLU A 88 14.48 -21.87 -8.93
CA GLU A 88 15.76 -21.83 -9.65
C GLU A 88 15.86 -20.59 -10.54
N GLU A 89 14.77 -20.19 -11.19
CA GLU A 89 14.73 -19.00 -12.03
C GLU A 89 14.98 -17.73 -11.21
N LEU A 90 14.37 -17.59 -10.03
CA LEU A 90 14.56 -16.42 -9.17
C LEU A 90 15.98 -16.34 -8.63
N ILE A 91 16.51 -17.45 -8.14
CA ILE A 91 17.89 -17.55 -7.66
C ILE A 91 18.86 -17.20 -8.78
N LYS A 92 18.68 -17.79 -9.99
CA LYS A 92 19.55 -17.55 -11.14
C LYS A 92 19.49 -16.11 -11.63
N ASN A 93 18.30 -15.50 -11.63
CA ASN A 93 18.13 -14.11 -12.07
C ASN A 93 18.68 -13.10 -11.07
N GLY A 94 18.69 -13.42 -9.77
CA GLY A 94 19.26 -12.58 -8.71
C GLY A 94 18.64 -11.18 -8.64
N LYS A 95 17.39 -11.01 -9.08
CA LYS A 95 16.72 -9.71 -9.13
C LYS A 95 15.99 -9.43 -7.84
N ARG A 96 16.23 -8.25 -7.26
CA ARG A 96 15.50 -7.79 -6.07
C ARG A 96 14.09 -7.34 -6.47
N PRO A 97 13.10 -7.44 -5.57
CA PRO A 97 11.77 -6.86 -5.79
C PRO A 97 11.83 -5.37 -6.15
N LEU A 98 12.76 -4.62 -5.55
CA LEU A 98 13.04 -3.23 -5.88
C LEU A 98 13.35 -3.03 -7.38
N ASP A 99 14.26 -3.82 -7.94
CA ASP A 99 14.71 -3.66 -9.33
C ASP A 99 13.58 -4.02 -10.31
N MET A 100 12.80 -5.05 -9.99
CA MET A 100 11.65 -5.48 -10.78
C MET A 100 10.56 -4.41 -10.77
N ARG A 101 10.25 -3.86 -9.58
CA ARG A 101 9.26 -2.79 -9.41
C ARG A 101 9.70 -1.52 -10.13
N ARG A 102 10.97 -1.11 -9.99
CA ARG A 102 11.53 0.05 -10.71
C ARG A 102 11.29 -0.08 -12.21
N LYS A 103 11.69 -1.22 -12.80
CA LYS A 103 11.48 -1.49 -14.22
C LYS A 103 10.02 -1.37 -14.64
N ILE A 104 9.09 -1.92 -13.84
CA ILE A 104 7.65 -1.86 -14.15
C ILE A 104 7.12 -0.43 -14.07
N PHE A 105 7.49 0.31 -13.02
CA PHE A 105 6.97 1.66 -12.77
C PHE A 105 7.51 2.66 -13.80
N ASP A 106 8.78 2.55 -14.19
CA ASP A 106 9.41 3.43 -15.18
C ASP A 106 8.90 3.20 -16.61
N ASN A 107 8.34 2.02 -16.89
CA ASN A 107 7.76 1.65 -18.19
C ASN A 107 6.22 1.58 -18.14
N LEU A 108 5.61 2.13 -17.10
CA LEU A 108 4.17 2.06 -16.90
C LEU A 108 3.43 2.79 -18.01
N LYS A 109 2.40 2.13 -18.55
CA LYS A 109 1.40 2.72 -19.44
C LYS A 109 0.03 2.30 -18.95
N ILE A 110 -0.76 3.27 -18.52
CA ILE A 110 -2.10 3.09 -18.00
C ILE A 110 -3.08 3.14 -19.17
N ASP A 111 -3.95 2.14 -19.23
CA ASP A 111 -5.02 2.01 -20.21
C ASP A 111 -6.37 2.40 -19.59
N GLU A 112 -7.47 2.21 -20.33
CA GLU A 112 -8.81 2.54 -19.85
C GLU A 112 -9.28 1.74 -18.62
N TYR A 113 -8.58 0.66 -18.24
CA TYR A 113 -8.93 -0.19 -17.10
C TYR A 113 -8.23 0.19 -15.80
N GLU A 114 -7.33 1.18 -15.86
CA GLU A 114 -6.52 1.66 -14.75
C GLU A 114 -5.68 0.55 -14.08
N VAL A 115 -4.89 0.92 -13.08
CA VAL A 115 -4.14 -0.01 -12.25
C VAL A 115 -4.66 0.06 -10.82
N ALA A 116 -4.92 -1.12 -10.24
CA ALA A 116 -5.45 -1.24 -8.88
C ALA A 116 -4.39 -1.66 -7.86
N ALA A 117 -3.32 -2.31 -8.31
CA ALA A 117 -2.28 -2.86 -7.44
C ALA A 117 -1.02 -3.21 -8.23
N TYR A 118 0.06 -3.48 -7.50
CA TYR A 118 1.11 -4.37 -7.95
C TYR A 118 1.16 -5.58 -7.02
N GLY A 119 1.83 -6.64 -7.45
CA GLY A 119 1.80 -7.88 -6.68
C GLY A 119 2.84 -8.89 -7.11
N TYR A 120 2.78 -10.04 -6.49
CA TYR A 120 3.63 -11.17 -6.84
C TYR A 120 2.96 -12.48 -6.48
N TRP A 121 3.37 -13.55 -7.16
CA TRP A 121 2.95 -14.91 -6.95
C TRP A 121 3.94 -15.61 -6.02
N GLY A 122 3.42 -16.18 -4.93
CA GLY A 122 4.23 -17.02 -4.05
C GLY A 122 4.61 -18.32 -4.73
N ILE A 123 5.87 -18.74 -4.55
CA ILE A 123 6.46 -19.85 -5.29
C ILE A 123 5.96 -21.18 -4.74
N ARG A 124 5.93 -21.33 -3.41
CA ARG A 124 5.53 -22.59 -2.78
C ARG A 124 4.02 -22.73 -2.64
N LYS A 125 3.34 -21.63 -2.29
CA LYS A 125 1.89 -21.62 -2.07
C LYS A 125 1.09 -21.38 -3.34
N ASN A 126 1.73 -20.94 -4.43
CA ASN A 126 1.08 -20.50 -5.67
C ASN A 126 -0.11 -19.55 -5.42
N GLN A 127 0.11 -18.59 -4.52
CA GLN A 127 -0.91 -17.62 -4.11
C GLN A 127 -0.45 -16.22 -4.48
N HIS A 128 -1.34 -15.48 -5.14
CA HIS A 128 -1.10 -14.09 -5.49
C HIS A 128 -1.22 -13.18 -4.26
N ARG A 129 -0.23 -12.29 -4.08
CA ARG A 129 -0.18 -11.25 -3.05
C ARG A 129 -0.33 -9.90 -3.72
N ARG A 130 -1.33 -9.13 -3.32
CA ARG A 130 -1.59 -7.78 -3.85
C ARG A 130 -1.13 -6.73 -2.86
N ILE A 131 -0.55 -5.66 -3.39
CA ILE A 131 -0.09 -4.49 -2.66
C ILE A 131 -0.66 -3.24 -3.32
N HIS A 132 -1.30 -2.39 -2.50
CA HIS A 132 -1.83 -1.11 -2.92
C HIS A 132 -0.86 0.02 -2.57
N LEU A 133 -0.68 0.98 -3.46
CA LEU A 133 0.14 2.16 -3.21
C LEU A 133 -0.40 2.99 -2.03
N VAL A 134 -1.72 3.04 -1.86
CA VAL A 134 -2.34 3.69 -0.69
C VAL A 134 -1.92 2.99 0.62
N ASP A 135 -1.84 1.66 0.66
CA ASP A 135 -1.38 0.95 1.86
C ASP A 135 0.10 1.19 2.13
N CYS A 136 0.91 1.26 1.07
CA CYS A 136 2.32 1.62 1.20
C CYS A 136 2.52 2.99 1.86
N ILE A 137 1.73 4.00 1.46
CA ILE A 137 1.78 5.33 2.07
C ILE A 137 1.28 5.32 3.51
N LYS A 138 0.15 4.63 3.78
CA LYS A 138 -0.40 4.54 5.14
C LYS A 138 0.52 3.77 6.08
N GLY A 139 1.17 2.71 5.62
CA GLY A 139 2.11 1.93 6.40
C GLY A 139 3.39 2.72 6.69
N ALA A 140 3.91 3.44 5.69
CA ALA A 140 5.03 4.35 5.90
C ALA A 140 4.69 5.49 6.89
N ARG A 141 3.45 6.00 6.86
CA ARG A 141 2.95 6.99 7.83
C ARG A 141 2.87 6.40 9.24
N LEU A 142 2.38 5.17 9.40
CA LEU A 142 2.29 4.50 10.69
C LEU A 142 3.66 4.17 11.28
N PHE A 143 4.61 3.72 10.45
CA PHE A 143 6.01 3.57 10.83
C PHE A 143 6.62 4.91 11.28
N ALA A 144 6.43 5.98 10.50
CA ALA A 144 6.91 7.30 10.87
C ALA A 144 6.28 7.82 12.18
N TYR A 145 5.00 7.55 12.40
CA TYR A 145 4.33 7.85 13.67
C TYR A 145 5.01 7.14 14.83
N SER A 146 5.21 5.81 14.73
CA SER A 146 5.92 5.02 15.75
C SER A 146 7.28 5.63 16.11
N GLU A 147 8.07 5.99 15.09
CA GLU A 147 9.39 6.61 15.26
C GLU A 147 9.37 8.02 15.90
N LEU A 148 8.26 8.75 15.79
CA LEU A 148 8.09 10.10 16.34
C LEU A 148 7.55 10.10 17.77
N ASN A 149 6.84 9.03 18.18
CA ASN A 149 6.23 8.96 19.49
C ASN A 149 7.22 8.50 20.56
N LYS A 150 7.05 9.06 21.76
CA LYS A 150 7.83 8.68 22.95
C LYS A 150 7.15 7.60 23.79
N ASP A 151 5.83 7.45 23.67
CA ASP A 151 5.08 6.43 24.38
C ASP A 151 5.38 5.05 23.78
N GLU A 152 5.81 4.10 24.61
CA GLU A 152 6.11 2.73 24.19
C GLU A 152 4.89 2.02 23.59
N LYS A 153 3.66 2.36 24.03
CA LYS A 153 2.43 1.80 23.46
C LYS A 153 2.17 2.25 22.03
N GLU A 154 2.81 3.34 21.62
CA GLU A 154 2.69 3.92 20.29
C GLU A 154 3.83 3.50 19.36
N LYS A 155 4.74 2.64 19.83
CA LYS A 155 5.82 2.07 19.03
C LYS A 155 5.41 0.75 18.40
N ILE A 156 5.99 0.46 17.25
CA ILE A 156 6.01 -0.88 16.67
C ILE A 156 7.12 -1.65 17.38
N ALA A 157 6.81 -2.80 17.95
CA ALA A 157 7.74 -3.60 18.75
C ALA A 157 7.91 -5.01 18.19
N ILE A 158 9.14 -5.51 18.15
CA ILE A 158 9.42 -6.91 17.84
C ILE A 158 9.32 -7.71 19.15
N ARG A 159 8.38 -8.67 19.20
CA ARG A 159 8.15 -9.54 20.37
C ARG A 159 8.94 -10.83 20.29
N LYS A 160 8.94 -11.46 19.11
CA LYS A 160 9.62 -12.73 18.88
C LYS A 160 10.26 -12.70 17.49
N TYR A 161 11.42 -13.33 17.40
CA TYR A 161 12.19 -13.44 16.19
C TYR A 161 12.76 -14.85 16.10
N ASP A 162 12.26 -15.64 15.15
CA ASP A 162 12.68 -17.03 14.95
C ASP A 162 13.19 -17.21 13.51
N LEU A 163 14.44 -17.64 13.38
CA LEU A 163 14.98 -18.09 12.09
C LEU A 163 14.48 -19.51 11.81
N ILE A 164 13.68 -19.68 10.75
CA ILE A 164 13.22 -21.00 10.34
C ILE A 164 14.38 -21.70 9.63
N LYS A 165 14.90 -22.74 10.27
CA LYS A 165 15.85 -23.69 9.68
C LYS A 165 15.06 -24.90 9.18
N ASN A 166 15.44 -25.47 8.05
CA ASN A 166 14.89 -26.76 7.63
C ASN A 166 15.55 -27.90 8.42
N ASP A 167 14.86 -29.02 8.52
CA ASP A 167 15.31 -30.22 9.25
C ASP A 167 16.55 -30.90 8.64
N ASP A 168 16.91 -30.56 7.39
CA ASP A 168 18.09 -31.06 6.66
C ASP A 168 19.36 -30.20 6.88
N GLY A 169 19.31 -29.20 7.75
CA GLY A 169 20.40 -28.25 7.96
C GLY A 169 20.53 -27.19 6.87
N GLY A 170 19.63 -27.20 5.87
CA GLY A 170 19.46 -26.11 4.92
C GLY A 170 18.68 -24.95 5.54
N ILE A 171 19.09 -23.73 5.27
CA ILE A 171 18.28 -22.54 5.54
C ILE A 171 17.35 -22.38 4.34
N GLY A 172 16.03 -22.31 4.52
CA GLY A 172 15.14 -22.30 3.34
C GLY A 172 13.89 -21.45 3.40
N MET A 173 13.45 -20.94 4.55
CA MET A 173 12.18 -20.22 4.62
C MET A 173 12.28 -18.77 5.08
N GLY A 174 13.45 -18.30 5.55
CA GLY A 174 13.59 -16.96 6.13
C GLY A 174 13.23 -16.92 7.60
N ALA A 175 12.83 -15.75 8.10
CA ALA A 175 12.45 -15.54 9.49
C ALA A 175 10.94 -15.40 9.65
N ASP A 176 10.44 -15.90 10.78
CA ASP A 176 9.13 -15.57 11.33
C ASP A 176 9.31 -14.55 12.45
N ILE A 177 8.59 -13.43 12.35
CA ILE A 177 8.70 -12.31 13.30
C ILE A 177 7.31 -11.99 13.83
N LEU A 178 7.14 -12.09 15.15
CA LEU A 178 5.95 -11.60 15.85
C LEU A 178 6.19 -10.15 16.26
N MET A 179 5.29 -9.26 15.85
CA MET A 179 5.38 -7.83 16.08
C MET A 179 4.07 -7.29 16.65
N GLU A 180 4.17 -6.24 17.46
CA GLU A 180 3.05 -5.42 17.90
C GLU A 180 3.02 -4.10 17.13
N ILE A 181 1.83 -3.69 16.67
CA ILE A 181 1.64 -2.49 15.87
C ILE A 181 0.58 -1.59 16.50
N PRO A 182 0.85 -0.29 16.72
CA PRO A 182 -0.12 0.61 17.33
C PRO A 182 -1.33 0.85 16.42
N SER A 183 -2.48 1.12 17.03
CA SER A 183 -3.71 1.45 16.30
C SER A 183 -3.76 2.91 15.88
N GLU A 184 -4.35 3.22 14.72
CA GLU A 184 -4.68 4.61 14.34
C GLU A 184 -5.77 5.23 15.25
N GLN A 185 -6.48 4.41 16.03
CA GLN A 185 -7.60 4.83 16.88
C GLN A 185 -7.12 5.21 18.28
N ILE A 186 -7.82 6.17 18.89
CA ILE A 186 -7.58 6.57 20.28
C ILE A 186 -8.02 5.43 21.22
N ASN A 187 -7.22 5.14 22.25
CA ASN A 187 -7.48 4.14 23.28
C ASN A 187 -7.75 2.72 22.73
N LYS A 188 -7.07 2.36 21.62
CA LYS A 188 -7.06 1.00 21.12
C LYS A 188 -5.72 0.35 21.39
N ASP A 189 -5.81 -0.89 21.85
CA ASP A 189 -4.64 -1.73 22.05
C ASP A 189 -3.92 -1.99 20.71
N PRO A 190 -2.60 -2.18 20.75
CA PRO A 190 -1.83 -2.65 19.61
C PRO A 190 -2.35 -3.96 19.03
N TYR A 191 -2.05 -4.21 17.76
CA TYR A 191 -2.36 -5.45 17.06
C TYR A 191 -1.11 -6.32 16.94
N ASP A 192 -1.29 -7.63 17.13
CA ASP A 192 -0.25 -8.60 16.81
C ASP A 192 -0.25 -8.92 15.31
N ILE A 193 0.94 -8.84 14.72
CA ILE A 193 1.23 -9.21 13.33
C ILE A 193 2.35 -10.23 13.34
N THR A 194 2.17 -11.34 12.62
CA THR A 194 3.26 -12.27 12.31
C THR A 194 3.70 -12.07 10.88
N LEU A 195 4.93 -11.61 10.68
CA LEU A 195 5.62 -11.65 9.39
C LEU A 195 6.18 -13.05 9.20
N ARG A 196 5.97 -13.64 8.02
CA ARG A 196 6.48 -14.96 7.66
C ARG A 196 7.34 -14.89 6.43
N SER A 197 8.36 -15.72 6.41
CA SER A 197 9.32 -15.79 5.31
C SER A 197 10.03 -14.47 5.01
N ALA A 198 10.36 -13.68 6.03
CA ALA A 198 11.14 -12.47 5.83
C ALA A 198 12.62 -12.84 5.55
N PRO A 199 13.24 -12.37 4.46
CA PRO A 199 14.64 -12.68 4.16
C PRO A 199 15.58 -11.93 5.11
N VAL A 200 16.53 -12.66 5.70
CA VAL A 200 17.49 -12.12 6.67
C VAL A 200 18.93 -12.41 6.27
N LEU A 201 19.20 -13.61 5.75
CA LEU A 201 20.55 -14.03 5.41
C LEU A 201 20.98 -13.52 4.05
N ASP A 202 22.25 -13.14 3.92
CA ASP A 202 22.85 -12.73 2.66
C ASP A 202 23.34 -13.97 1.88
N ASP A 203 22.37 -14.70 1.34
CA ASP A 203 22.61 -15.85 0.46
C ASP A 203 21.86 -15.69 -0.87
N LYS A 204 22.04 -16.66 -1.76
CA LYS A 204 21.37 -16.67 -3.07
C LYS A 204 19.87 -16.95 -2.95
N ASP A 205 19.40 -17.52 -1.85
CA ASP A 205 18.01 -17.95 -1.68
C ASP A 205 17.13 -16.77 -1.25
N LYS A 206 17.72 -15.69 -0.72
CA LYS A 206 17.01 -14.42 -0.41
C LYS A 206 16.12 -13.90 -1.54
N TYR A 207 16.56 -14.10 -2.79
CA TYR A 207 15.82 -13.68 -4.00
C TYR A 207 14.54 -14.46 -4.24
N ALA A 208 14.41 -15.65 -3.66
CA ALA A 208 13.21 -16.47 -3.76
C ALA A 208 12.36 -16.44 -2.49
N ILE A 209 13.00 -16.42 -1.31
CA ILE A 209 12.33 -16.37 0.00
C ILE A 209 11.32 -15.22 0.05
N ILE A 210 11.68 -14.05 -0.47
CA ILE A 210 10.79 -12.89 -0.44
C ILE A 210 9.47 -13.10 -1.19
N PHE A 211 9.46 -13.93 -2.23
CA PHE A 211 8.23 -14.21 -2.96
C PHE A 211 7.28 -15.12 -2.17
N ASP A 212 7.77 -15.85 -1.18
CA ASP A 212 6.95 -16.56 -0.21
C ASP A 212 6.62 -15.72 1.04
N PHE A 213 7.00 -14.43 1.06
CA PHE A 213 6.65 -13.52 2.14
C PHE A 213 5.14 -13.46 2.32
N ASP A 214 4.73 -13.64 3.57
CA ASP A 214 3.35 -13.65 4.00
C ASP A 214 3.23 -12.91 5.33
N ALA A 215 2.02 -12.50 5.67
CA ALA A 215 1.77 -12.00 7.00
C ALA A 215 0.35 -12.33 7.44
N ASP A 216 0.21 -12.57 8.74
CA ASP A 216 -1.07 -12.79 9.39
C ASP A 216 -1.25 -11.73 10.46
N HIS A 217 -2.43 -11.12 10.50
CA HIS A 217 -2.78 -10.20 11.56
C HIS A 217 -4.29 -10.15 11.79
N VAL A 218 -4.69 -10.03 13.06
CA VAL A 218 -6.11 -9.97 13.45
C VAL A 218 -6.56 -8.50 13.54
N CYS A 219 -6.35 -7.70 12.49
CA CYS A 219 -7.03 -6.39 12.43
C CYS A 219 -8.51 -6.62 12.08
N ARG A 220 -9.42 -5.98 12.83
CA ARG A 220 -10.88 -6.05 12.66
C ARG A 220 -11.39 -5.36 11.38
N PHE A 221 -10.85 -5.75 10.22
CA PHE A 221 -11.48 -5.62 8.91
C PHE A 221 -11.61 -7.00 8.26
N ARG A 222 -12.23 -7.94 8.99
CA ARG A 222 -12.98 -9.02 8.34
C ARG A 222 -14.16 -8.38 7.60
N VAL A 223 -13.93 -7.90 6.39
CA VAL A 223 -15.03 -7.74 5.43
C VAL A 223 -15.58 -9.15 5.23
N SER A 224 -16.79 -9.32 5.77
CA SER A 224 -17.66 -10.50 5.80
C SER A 224 -17.21 -11.72 6.60
N ARG A 225 -18.05 -12.02 7.60
CA ARG A 225 -18.35 -13.29 8.27
C ARG A 225 -17.66 -14.51 7.65
N ALA A 226 -16.95 -15.22 8.53
CA ALA A 226 -16.55 -16.60 8.35
C ALA A 226 -17.80 -17.47 8.15
N SER A 227 -18.23 -17.65 6.91
CA SER A 227 -18.75 -18.93 6.46
C SER A 227 -17.58 -19.68 5.82
N GLY A 228 -17.45 -20.98 6.10
CA GLY A 228 -16.38 -21.85 5.60
C GLY A 228 -16.32 -22.03 4.07
N ALA A 229 -16.98 -21.16 3.30
CA ALA A 229 -17.05 -21.17 1.84
C ALA A 229 -15.97 -20.31 1.14
N TYR A 230 -15.14 -19.55 1.87
CA TYR A 230 -14.17 -18.61 1.30
C TYR A 230 -12.69 -19.06 1.45
N LYS A 231 -12.36 -20.28 1.04
CA LYS A 231 -10.97 -20.80 0.97
C LYS A 231 -10.11 -20.21 -0.17
N GLY A 232 -10.57 -19.17 -0.88
CA GLY A 232 -9.92 -18.64 -2.09
C GLY A 232 -9.72 -17.12 -2.14
N ARG A 233 -9.55 -16.45 -0.99
CA ARG A 233 -9.26 -15.00 -0.99
C ARG A 233 -7.77 -14.78 -1.25
N GLU A 234 -7.44 -14.03 -2.30
CA GLU A 234 -6.10 -13.49 -2.49
C GLU A 234 -5.69 -12.68 -1.25
N PRO A 235 -4.63 -13.08 -0.53
CA PRO A 235 -4.17 -12.37 0.64
C PRO A 235 -3.69 -10.95 0.25
N LEU A 236 -4.29 -9.96 0.89
CA LEU A 236 -3.94 -8.56 0.75
C LEU A 236 -2.92 -8.17 1.83
N LEU A 237 -1.81 -7.55 1.43
CA LEU A 237 -0.84 -7.00 2.36
C LEU A 237 -1.24 -5.57 2.70
N ASP A 238 -1.92 -5.41 3.83
CA ASP A 238 -2.46 -4.12 4.27
C ASP A 238 -1.37 -3.18 4.83
N PHE A 239 -1.78 -1.97 5.20
CA PHE A 239 -0.85 -0.95 5.70
C PHE A 239 -0.19 -1.29 7.04
N HIS A 240 -0.80 -2.13 7.89
CA HIS A 240 -0.16 -2.56 9.13
C HIS A 240 0.99 -3.51 8.81
N ILE A 241 0.80 -4.45 7.89
CA ILE A 241 1.87 -5.36 7.43
C ILE A 241 3.04 -4.56 6.84
N VAL A 242 2.74 -3.55 6.01
CA VAL A 242 3.76 -2.64 5.48
C VAL A 242 4.55 -1.99 6.63
N ALA A 243 3.86 -1.44 7.63
CA ALA A 243 4.51 -0.78 8.77
C ALA A 243 5.39 -1.74 9.58
N ALA A 244 4.90 -2.96 9.86
CA ALA A 244 5.66 -3.99 10.55
C ALA A 244 6.94 -4.34 9.79
N TYR A 245 6.85 -4.57 8.47
CA TYR A 245 8.02 -4.90 7.67
C TYR A 245 9.04 -3.76 7.63
N LEU A 246 8.58 -2.51 7.55
CA LEU A 246 9.47 -1.34 7.59
C LEU A 246 10.18 -1.23 8.95
N GLU A 247 9.48 -1.47 10.06
CA GLU A 247 10.12 -1.52 11.39
C GLU A 247 11.13 -2.67 11.47
N PHE A 248 10.76 -3.87 11.00
CA PHE A 248 11.65 -5.02 10.98
C PHE A 248 12.95 -4.73 10.19
N ALA A 249 12.81 -4.23 8.96
CA ALA A 249 13.96 -3.87 8.14
C ALA A 249 14.79 -2.73 8.77
N HIS A 250 14.13 -1.76 9.44
CA HIS A 250 14.83 -0.70 10.16
C HIS A 250 15.64 -1.24 11.34
N HIS A 251 15.04 -2.12 12.13
CA HIS A 251 15.67 -2.79 13.27
C HIS A 251 16.90 -3.60 12.80
N GLU A 252 16.74 -4.45 11.79
CA GLU A 252 17.83 -5.26 11.23
C GLU A 252 19.00 -4.40 10.77
N LEU A 253 18.73 -3.31 10.06
CA LEU A 253 19.77 -2.39 9.59
C LEU A 253 20.47 -1.68 10.76
N LYS A 254 19.72 -1.21 11.75
CA LYS A 254 20.24 -0.36 12.83
C LYS A 254 20.98 -1.16 13.90
N VAL A 255 20.38 -2.26 14.34
CA VAL A 255 20.84 -3.10 15.46
C VAL A 255 21.79 -4.17 14.95
N ASN A 256 21.36 -4.97 13.97
CA ASN A 256 22.11 -6.13 13.48
C ASN A 256 23.07 -5.81 12.32
N LYS A 257 23.07 -4.55 11.83
CA LYS A 257 23.84 -4.11 10.65
C LYS A 257 23.53 -4.93 9.39
N ASN A 258 22.32 -5.47 9.33
CA ASN A 258 21.85 -6.33 8.27
C ASN A 258 20.96 -5.56 7.29
N ILE A 259 21.42 -5.41 6.04
CA ILE A 259 20.67 -4.67 5.00
C ILE A 259 19.66 -5.54 4.26
N ILE A 260 19.73 -6.87 4.39
CA ILE A 260 19.01 -7.81 3.53
C ILE A 260 17.49 -7.60 3.51
N PRO A 261 16.79 -7.43 4.65
CA PRO A 261 15.35 -7.15 4.61
C PRO A 261 15.01 -5.87 3.85
N LEU A 262 15.86 -4.84 3.93
CA LEU A 262 15.65 -3.60 3.20
C LEU A 262 15.87 -3.80 1.69
N GLU A 263 16.91 -4.52 1.28
CA GLU A 263 17.17 -4.84 -0.14
C GLU A 263 16.05 -5.66 -0.76
N GLN A 264 15.45 -6.56 0.02
CA GLN A 264 14.37 -7.44 -0.40
C GLN A 264 12.99 -6.86 -0.08
N CYS A 265 12.87 -5.59 0.29
CA CYS A 265 11.58 -5.02 0.65
C CYS A 265 10.58 -5.06 -0.53
N PRO A 266 9.44 -5.77 -0.37
CA PRO A 266 8.45 -5.89 -1.45
C PRO A 266 7.59 -4.62 -1.56
N PHE A 267 7.65 -3.75 -0.55
CA PHE A 267 6.83 -2.55 -0.45
C PHE A 267 7.46 -1.35 -1.16
N ALA A 268 6.61 -0.58 -1.84
CA ALA A 268 6.96 0.68 -2.48
C ALA A 268 7.09 1.75 -1.38
N ILE A 269 8.28 2.33 -1.15
CA ILE A 269 8.48 3.26 -0.03
C ILE A 269 8.32 4.70 -0.54
N PRO A 270 7.27 5.44 -0.16
CA PRO A 270 6.95 6.73 -0.78
C PRO A 270 8.04 7.77 -0.55
N THR A 271 8.25 8.66 -1.52
CA THR A 271 9.03 9.89 -1.37
C THR A 271 8.20 10.99 -0.73
N GLN A 272 8.85 12.10 -0.29
CA GLN A 272 8.13 13.29 0.16
C GLN A 272 7.18 13.82 -0.93
N LYS A 273 7.59 13.75 -2.20
CA LYS A 273 6.77 14.18 -3.34
C LYS A 273 5.45 13.40 -3.43
N THR A 274 5.51 12.09 -3.22
CA THR A 274 4.33 11.22 -3.15
C THR A 274 3.47 11.53 -1.94
N VAL A 275 4.08 11.77 -0.77
CA VAL A 275 3.33 12.18 0.43
C VAL A 275 2.62 13.52 0.21
N ASP A 276 3.28 14.50 -0.40
CA ASP A 276 2.69 15.81 -0.72
C ASP A 276 1.51 15.66 -1.69
N PHE A 277 1.66 14.83 -2.72
CA PHE A 277 0.58 14.52 -3.65
C PHE A 277 -0.59 13.84 -2.95
N TYR A 278 -0.33 12.82 -2.13
CA TYR A 278 -1.35 12.11 -1.35
C TYR A 278 -2.08 13.02 -0.36
N ASN A 279 -1.37 13.96 0.27
CA ASN A 279 -1.98 14.96 1.14
C ASN A 279 -2.92 15.89 0.38
N LYS A 280 -2.58 16.28 -0.86
CA LYS A 280 -3.49 17.06 -1.73
C LYS A 280 -4.72 16.24 -2.12
N LEU A 281 -4.58 14.94 -2.41
CA LEU A 281 -5.74 14.06 -2.62
C LEU A 281 -6.68 14.04 -1.43
N ASN A 282 -6.14 14.04 -0.20
CA ASN A 282 -6.95 14.02 1.02
C ASN A 282 -7.57 15.38 1.35
N ARG A 283 -6.82 16.48 1.15
CA ARG A 283 -7.15 17.79 1.72
C ARG A 283 -7.69 18.78 0.69
N ASN A 284 -7.43 18.58 -0.59
CA ASN A 284 -7.70 19.57 -1.63
C ASN A 284 -8.51 19.01 -2.80
N THR A 285 -8.85 17.72 -2.80
CA THR A 285 -9.58 17.09 -3.90
C THR A 285 -10.89 16.47 -3.42
N ALA A 286 -11.96 16.72 -4.16
CA ALA A 286 -13.28 16.14 -3.93
C ALA A 286 -13.87 15.63 -5.25
N ILE A 287 -14.85 14.74 -5.15
CA ILE A 287 -15.70 14.34 -6.28
C ILE A 287 -17.07 14.97 -6.12
N GLN A 288 -17.66 15.37 -7.25
CA GLN A 288 -19.04 15.77 -7.36
C GLN A 288 -19.78 14.85 -8.34
N TYR A 289 -20.92 14.35 -7.92
CA TYR A 289 -21.80 13.49 -8.70
C TYR A 289 -23.26 13.88 -8.47
N ILE A 290 -24.17 13.30 -9.25
CA ILE A 290 -25.61 13.50 -9.10
C ILE A 290 -26.20 12.29 -8.39
N ASP A 291 -26.86 12.51 -7.25
CA ASP A 291 -27.61 11.50 -6.51
C ASP A 291 -29.04 12.03 -6.30
N ARG A 292 -30.04 11.30 -6.82
CA ARG A 292 -31.47 11.68 -6.77
C ARG A 292 -31.70 13.15 -7.13
N ASP A 293 -31.17 13.55 -8.29
CA ASP A 293 -31.22 14.91 -8.85
C ASP A 293 -30.51 16.01 -8.05
N LYS A 294 -29.77 15.65 -6.99
CA LYS A 294 -28.98 16.58 -6.18
C LYS A 294 -27.50 16.44 -6.47
N LYS A 295 -26.80 17.57 -6.57
CA LYS A 295 -25.33 17.60 -6.63
C LYS A 295 -24.79 17.26 -5.25
N VAL A 296 -24.18 16.09 -5.13
CA VAL A 296 -23.52 15.63 -3.90
C VAL A 296 -22.01 15.74 -4.08
N ARG A 297 -21.31 16.07 -3.00
CA ARG A 297 -19.85 16.12 -2.94
C ARG A 297 -19.33 15.19 -1.86
N ARG A 298 -18.23 14.52 -2.14
CA ARG A 298 -17.55 13.65 -1.18
C ARG A 298 -16.04 13.71 -1.35
N ALA A 299 -15.33 13.31 -0.30
CA ALA A 299 -13.90 13.04 -0.39
C ALA A 299 -13.65 11.85 -1.34
N LEU A 300 -12.42 11.77 -1.83
CA LEU A 300 -11.98 10.62 -2.64
C LEU A 300 -12.05 9.33 -1.81
N THR A 301 -12.58 8.28 -2.42
CA THR A 301 -12.49 6.91 -1.90
C THR A 301 -11.06 6.39 -2.00
N ARG A 302 -10.81 5.25 -1.36
CA ARG A 302 -9.52 4.58 -1.43
C ARG A 302 -9.13 4.17 -2.85
N ALA A 303 -10.05 3.66 -3.66
CA ALA A 303 -9.78 3.26 -5.05
C ALA A 303 -9.42 4.45 -5.94
N GLU A 304 -10.10 5.58 -5.77
CA GLU A 304 -9.83 6.79 -6.54
C GLU A 304 -8.44 7.36 -6.19
N LYS A 305 -8.06 7.32 -4.92
CA LYS A 305 -6.68 7.66 -4.50
C LYS A 305 -5.66 6.70 -5.12
N GLU A 306 -5.94 5.40 -5.14
CA GLU A 306 -5.08 4.38 -5.76
C GLU A 306 -4.87 4.66 -7.26
N ILE A 307 -5.95 4.91 -8.01
CA ILE A 307 -5.90 5.26 -9.44
C ILE A 307 -5.05 6.52 -9.68
N LEU A 308 -5.30 7.57 -8.91
CA LEU A 308 -4.56 8.83 -9.05
C LEU A 308 -3.08 8.67 -8.66
N LEU A 309 -2.75 7.80 -7.71
CA LEU A 309 -1.36 7.46 -7.38
C LEU A 309 -0.69 6.69 -8.53
N TRP A 310 -1.37 5.75 -9.17
CA TRP A 310 -0.81 5.04 -10.33
C TRP A 310 -0.54 5.99 -11.50
N ARG A 311 -1.47 6.90 -11.81
CA ARG A 311 -1.25 7.95 -12.82
C ARG A 311 -0.13 8.92 -12.44
N PHE A 312 0.10 9.14 -11.14
CA PHE A 312 1.25 9.90 -10.65
C PHE A 312 2.57 9.12 -10.85
N VAL A 313 2.57 7.80 -10.64
CA VAL A 313 3.71 6.92 -10.96
C VAL A 313 3.98 6.89 -12.46
N GLU A 314 2.96 6.75 -13.31
CA GLU A 314 3.13 6.77 -14.77
C GLU A 314 3.83 8.05 -15.24
N LYS A 315 3.47 9.20 -14.66
CA LYS A 315 4.07 10.49 -15.01
C LYS A 315 5.54 10.62 -14.59
N TYR A 316 5.93 10.04 -13.46
CA TYR A 316 7.20 10.35 -12.80
C TYR A 316 8.16 9.17 -12.64
N GLY A 317 7.72 7.95 -12.89
CA GLY A 317 8.50 6.74 -12.67
C GLY A 317 8.69 6.39 -11.19
N HIS A 318 9.50 5.37 -10.93
CA HIS A 318 9.73 4.81 -9.61
C HIS A 318 10.46 5.75 -8.67
N ASP A 319 11.60 6.29 -9.10
CA ASP A 319 12.56 6.93 -8.18
C ASP A 319 12.04 8.27 -7.63
N GLU A 320 11.27 9.01 -8.43
CA GLU A 320 10.62 10.25 -8.01
C GLU A 320 9.42 10.01 -7.07
N THR A 321 8.86 8.81 -7.05
CA THR A 321 7.58 8.52 -6.38
C THR A 321 7.70 7.55 -5.20
N PHE A 322 8.26 6.36 -5.40
CA PHE A 322 8.31 5.29 -4.40
C PHE A 322 9.72 4.76 -4.13
N TYR A 323 10.70 5.68 -4.11
CA TYR A 323 12.07 5.43 -3.67
C TYR A 323 12.53 6.45 -2.63
N ALA A 324 12.13 6.24 -1.38
CA ALA A 324 12.52 7.14 -0.29
C ALA A 324 14.05 7.23 -0.10
N THR A 325 14.60 8.42 -0.29
CA THR A 325 16.02 8.74 -0.04
C THR A 325 16.28 9.45 1.29
N LYS A 326 15.21 9.72 2.04
CA LYS A 326 15.21 10.47 3.30
C LYS A 326 14.45 9.66 4.35
N LYS A 327 14.77 9.87 5.63
CA LYS A 327 14.08 9.22 6.75
C LYS A 327 12.60 9.58 6.76
N LEU A 328 11.72 8.59 6.79
CA LEU A 328 10.26 8.76 6.74
C LEU A 328 9.70 9.63 7.87
N LYS A 329 10.29 9.56 9.07
CA LYS A 329 9.89 10.43 10.19
C LYS A 329 10.11 11.93 9.95
N ASN A 330 10.96 12.29 8.99
CA ASN A 330 11.23 13.69 8.64
C ASN A 330 10.24 14.23 7.59
N TYR A 331 9.27 13.42 7.15
CA TYR A 331 8.31 13.84 6.13
C TYR A 331 7.18 14.69 6.70
N LYS A 332 6.61 15.54 5.84
CA LYS A 332 5.41 16.32 6.14
C LYS A 332 4.16 15.46 5.96
N TRP A 333 3.82 14.67 6.97
CA TRP A 333 2.65 13.76 6.94
C TRP A 333 1.30 14.46 7.09
N ASN A 334 1.27 15.75 7.45
CA ASN A 334 0.07 16.57 7.64
C ASN A 334 0.20 17.88 6.87
#